data_AF-A0A2X1Z1U0-F1
#
_entry.id   AF-A0A2X1Z1U0-F1
#
_cell.length_a   1.000
_cell.length_b   1.000
_cell.length_c   1.000
_cell.angle_alpha   90.00
_cell.angle_beta   90.00
_cell.angle_gamma   90.00
#
_symmetry.space_group_name_H-M   'P 1'
#
loop_
_entity.id
_entity.type
_entity.pdbx_description
1 polymer ?
#
loop_
_entity_poly.entity_id
_entity_poly.type
_entity_poly.pdbx_seq_one_letter_code
_entity_poly.pdbx_strand_id
1 'polypeptide(L)'
;MDFSELVSVNEEKLREVMGLEIDDDGNFYDPLSKDMDLDGIIDRNDADFRDSKVQEIGDFEMKEKTSIMDKLKGYRENLAVNNNIKRNK
;
A
#
# COMPACT_ATOMS: atom_id res chain seq x y z
N MET A 1 -26.44 -38.33 -16.02
CA MET A 1 -25.60 -37.50 -16.90
C MET A 1 -24.65 -38.46 -17.57
N ASP A 2 -24.70 -38.54 -18.90
CA ASP A 2 -23.78 -39.33 -19.69
C ASP A 2 -22.55 -38.47 -19.99
N PHE A 3 -21.36 -38.95 -19.62
CA PHE A 3 -20.10 -38.22 -19.80
C PHE A 3 -19.36 -38.65 -21.07
N SER A 4 -20.00 -39.45 -21.92
CA SER A 4 -19.42 -39.97 -23.18
C SER A 4 -19.06 -38.87 -24.20
N GLU A 5 -19.59 -37.66 -24.04
CA GLU A 5 -19.27 -36.50 -24.89
C GLU A 5 -18.11 -35.66 -24.36
N LEU A 6 -17.60 -35.93 -23.15
CA LEU A 6 -16.48 -35.18 -22.60
C LEU A 6 -15.17 -35.60 -23.25
N VAL A 7 -14.40 -34.60 -23.67
CA VAL A 7 -13.03 -34.77 -24.15
C VAL A 7 -12.09 -34.46 -22.99
N SER A 8 -11.21 -35.41 -22.64
CA SER A 8 -10.15 -35.16 -21.67
C SER A 8 -9.07 -34.27 -22.30
N VAL A 9 -8.76 -33.15 -21.66
CA VAL A 9 -7.69 -32.24 -22.09
C VAL A 9 -6.59 -32.28 -21.03
N ASN A 10 -5.33 -32.26 -21.47
CA ASN A 10 -4.19 -32.12 -20.57
C ASN A 10 -4.20 -30.68 -20.01
N GLU A 11 -4.14 -30.57 -18.69
CA GLU A 11 -4.14 -29.31 -17.96
C GLU A 11 -3.01 -28.36 -18.40
N GLU A 12 -1.78 -28.85 -18.54
CA GLU A 12 -0.62 -28.07 -18.97
C GLU A 12 -0.83 -27.46 -20.36
N LYS A 13 -1.34 -28.28 -21.29
CA LYS A 13 -1.67 -27.82 -22.64
C LYS A 13 -2.81 -26.79 -22.64
N LEU A 14 -3.77 -26.94 -21.72
CA LEU A 14 -4.87 -26.00 -21.58
C LEU A 14 -4.37 -24.66 -21.04
N ARG A 15 -3.51 -24.66 -20.01
CA ARG A 15 -2.84 -23.47 -19.48
C ARG A 15 -2.03 -22.75 -20.56
N GLU A 16 -1.25 -23.49 -21.35
CA GLU A 16 -0.43 -22.93 -22.44
C GLU A 16 -1.27 -22.23 -23.52
N VAL A 17 -2.39 -22.84 -23.94
CA VAL A 17 -3.25 -22.29 -25.00
C VAL A 17 -4.11 -21.13 -24.50
N MET A 18 -4.59 -21.20 -23.25
CA MET A 18 -5.45 -20.17 -22.68
C MET A 18 -4.67 -18.99 -22.11
N GLY A 19 -3.42 -19.20 -21.69
CA GLY A 19 -2.66 -18.21 -20.92
C GLY A 19 -3.24 -17.95 -19.53
N LEU A 20 -4.06 -18.88 -19.03
CA LEU A 20 -4.70 -18.81 -17.72
C LEU A 20 -4.10 -19.87 -16.80
N GLU A 21 -4.02 -19.55 -15.52
CA GLU A 21 -3.63 -20.48 -14.49
C GLU A 21 -4.87 -21.18 -13.90
N ILE A 22 -4.65 -22.35 -13.29
CA ILE A 22 -5.69 -23.14 -12.63
C ILE A 22 -5.30 -23.30 -11.17
N ASP A 23 -6.21 -22.93 -10.26
CA ASP A 23 -5.99 -23.08 -8.82
C ASP A 23 -6.27 -24.52 -8.34
N ASP A 24 -5.99 -24.79 -7.07
CA ASP A 24 -6.20 -26.11 -6.47
C ASP A 24 -7.69 -26.54 -6.45
N ASP A 25 -8.62 -25.59 -6.59
CA ASP A 25 -10.07 -25.83 -6.69
C ASP A 25 -10.52 -26.10 -8.13
N GLY A 26 -9.61 -26.00 -9.10
CA GLY A 26 -9.89 -26.19 -10.53
C GLY A 26 -10.50 -24.98 -11.22
N ASN A 27 -10.46 -23.79 -10.61
CA ASN A 27 -10.92 -22.55 -11.23
C ASN A 27 -9.83 -21.92 -12.09
N PHE A 28 -10.24 -21.38 -13.23
CA PHE A 28 -9.36 -20.62 -14.12
C PHE A 28 -9.28 -19.17 -13.68
N TYR A 29 -8.05 -18.63 -13.64
CA TYR A 29 -7.82 -17.22 -13.36
C TYR A 29 -6.70 -16.67 -14.25
N ASP A 30 -6.80 -15.37 -14.55
CA ASP A 30 -5.72 -14.65 -15.22
C ASP A 30 -4.68 -14.23 -14.15
N PRO A 31 -3.43 -14.73 -14.22
CA PRO A 31 -2.40 -14.37 -13.27
C PRO A 31 -2.06 -12.87 -13.28
N LEU A 32 -2.34 -12.15 -14.37
CA LEU A 32 -2.12 -10.70 -14.50
C LEU A 32 -3.41 -9.89 -14.30
N SER A 33 -4.49 -10.50 -13.81
CA SER A 33 -5.77 -9.79 -13.58
C SER A 33 -5.67 -8.59 -12.63
N LYS A 34 -4.63 -8.52 -11.81
CA LYS A 34 -4.38 -7.42 -10.86
C LYS A 34 -3.32 -6.43 -11.34
N ASP A 35 -2.65 -6.71 -12.46
CA ASP A 35 -1.68 -5.82 -13.08
C ASP A 35 -2.43 -4.71 -13.83
N MET A 36 -2.52 -3.53 -13.22
CA MET A 36 -3.29 -2.40 -13.70
C MET A 36 -2.49 -1.52 -14.65
N ASP A 37 -1.16 -1.49 -14.53
CA ASP A 37 -0.28 -0.71 -15.40
C ASP A 37 0.29 -1.50 -16.59
N LEU A 38 0.04 -2.81 -16.62
CA LEU A 38 0.36 -3.76 -17.68
C LEU A 38 1.88 -3.95 -17.88
N ASP A 39 2.67 -3.84 -16.81
CA ASP A 39 4.10 -4.08 -16.84
C ASP A 39 4.50 -5.56 -16.63
N GLY A 40 3.51 -6.41 -16.34
CA GLY A 40 3.66 -7.85 -16.10
C GLY A 40 4.09 -8.21 -14.68
N ILE A 41 4.18 -7.24 -13.77
CA ILE A 41 4.66 -7.42 -12.40
C ILE A 41 3.62 -6.86 -11.43
N ILE A 42 3.01 -7.75 -10.65
CA ILE A 42 2.08 -7.31 -9.61
C ILE A 42 2.83 -6.50 -8.53
N ASP A 43 2.68 -5.18 -8.52
CA ASP A 43 3.45 -4.27 -7.67
C ASP A 43 2.61 -3.13 -7.02
N ARG A 44 3.28 -2.09 -6.51
CA ARG A 44 2.61 -0.96 -5.82
C ARG A 44 1.87 -0.03 -6.78
N ASN A 45 2.23 -0.03 -8.05
CA ASN A 45 1.68 0.81 -9.10
C ASN A 45 0.32 0.26 -9.56
N ASP A 46 0.06 -1.03 -9.29
CA ASP A 46 -1.23 -1.68 -9.47
C ASP A 46 -2.29 -1.34 -8.43
N ALA A 47 -1.86 -0.77 -7.31
CA ALA A 47 -2.77 -0.45 -6.22
C ALA A 47 -3.76 0.63 -6.68
N ASP A 48 -5.05 0.29 -6.76
CA ASP A 48 -6.09 1.30 -6.81
C ASP A 48 -5.98 2.13 -5.53
N PHE A 49 -5.79 3.44 -5.66
CA PHE A 49 -5.77 4.38 -4.54
C PHE A 49 -7.04 4.24 -3.65
N ARG A 50 -8.12 3.67 -4.21
CA ARG A 50 -9.39 3.39 -3.50
C ARG A 50 -9.37 2.13 -2.64
N ASP A 51 -8.48 1.17 -2.90
CA ASP A 51 -8.33 -0.08 -2.13
C ASP A 51 -7.42 0.07 -0.92
N SER A 52 -6.63 1.16 -0.89
CA SER A 52 -6.05 1.60 0.36
C SER A 52 -7.22 1.93 1.29
N LYS A 53 -7.39 1.13 2.35
CA LYS A 53 -8.03 1.61 3.58
C LYS A 53 -7.22 2.81 4.01
N VAL A 54 -7.52 3.98 3.44
CA VAL A 54 -7.01 5.26 3.90
C VAL A 54 -7.41 5.25 5.35
N GLN A 55 -6.43 5.06 6.23
CA GLN A 55 -6.62 5.36 7.64
C GLN A 55 -7.16 6.77 7.63
N GLU A 56 -8.44 6.90 7.96
CA GLU A 56 -9.09 8.18 8.07
C GLU A 56 -8.14 9.03 8.91
N ILE A 57 -7.75 10.20 8.42
CA ILE A 57 -6.76 11.07 9.08
C ILE A 57 -7.22 11.45 10.52
N GLY A 58 -8.41 11.01 10.96
CA GLY A 58 -8.93 11.03 12.32
C GLY A 58 -8.43 9.95 13.29
N ASP A 59 -7.74 8.89 12.84
CA ASP A 59 -7.21 7.82 13.73
C ASP A 59 -5.81 8.12 14.29
N PHE A 60 -5.20 9.25 13.93
CA PHE A 60 -4.10 9.78 14.72
C PHE A 60 -4.71 10.36 15.99
N GLU A 61 -4.32 9.85 17.17
CA GLU A 61 -4.47 10.61 18.41
C GLU A 61 -4.06 12.06 18.12
N MET A 62 -5.03 12.98 18.14
CA MET A 62 -4.77 14.41 18.00
C MET A 62 -3.99 14.85 19.25
N LYS A 63 -2.69 14.54 19.29
CA LYS A 63 -1.76 15.23 20.16
C LYS A 63 -1.83 16.67 19.71
N GLU A 64 -2.33 17.56 20.58
CA GLU A 64 -2.30 19.00 20.34
C GLU A 64 -0.89 19.36 19.86
N LYS A 65 -0.77 19.65 18.57
CA LYS A 65 0.50 20.06 18.00
C LYS A 65 0.71 21.48 18.48
N THR A 66 1.54 21.67 19.51
CA THR A 66 2.01 22.99 19.93
C THR A 66 2.44 23.78 18.70
N SER A 67 1.94 25.01 18.53
CA SER A 67 2.19 25.82 17.34
C SER A 67 3.69 25.90 17.06
N ILE A 68 4.06 25.87 15.78
CA ILE A 68 5.44 26.12 15.36
C ILE A 68 5.90 27.48 15.92
N MET A 69 4.99 28.45 16.04
CA MET A 69 5.27 29.75 16.64
C MET A 69 5.65 29.63 18.12
N ASP A 70 4.91 28.85 18.90
CA ASP A 70 5.18 28.67 20.34
C ASP A 70 6.54 28.01 20.55
N LYS A 71 6.88 27.02 19.72
CA LYS A 71 8.22 26.41 19.73
C LYS A 71 9.31 27.43 19.41
N LEU A 72 9.14 28.23 18.36
CA LEU A 72 10.09 29.28 17.99
C LEU A 72 10.26 30.33 19.08
N LYS A 73 9.17 30.71 19.76
CA LYS A 73 9.19 31.63 20.90
C LYS A 73 10.00 31.04 22.06
N GLY A 74 9.74 29.80 22.43
CA GLY A 74 10.50 29.10 23.48
C GLY A 74 11.99 29.00 23.17
N TYR A 75 12.37 28.72 21.92
CA TYR A 75 13.79 28.72 21.52
C TYR A 75 14.43 30.10 21.67
N ARG A 76 13.73 31.18 21.28
CA ARG A 76 14.23 32.56 21.43
C ARG A 76 14.41 32.94 22.90
N GLU A 77 13.46 32.59 23.76
CA GLU A 77 13.52 32.86 25.20
C GLU A 77 14.69 32.12 25.86
N ASN A 78 14.86 30.83 25.55
CA ASN A 78 15.98 30.02 26.06
C ASN A 78 17.34 30.57 25.62
N LEU A 79 17.46 31.06 24.37
CA LEU A 79 18.67 31.72 23.90
C LEU A 79 18.94 33.03 24.67
N ALA A 80 17.91 33.82 24.97
CA ALA A 80 18.04 35.05 25.74
C ALA A 80 18.51 34.78 27.18
N VAL A 81 17.91 33.79 27.86
CA VAL A 81 18.30 33.37 29.21
C VAL A 81 19.75 32.88 29.23
N ASN A 82 20.13 32.01 28.30
CA ASN A 82 21.49 31.47 28.21
C ASN A 82 22.55 32.54 27.96
N ASN A 83 22.22 33.57 27.17
CA ASN A 83 23.13 34.69 26.91
C ASN A 83 23.29 35.61 28.12
N ASN A 84 22.25 35.80 28.93
CA ASN A 84 22.32 36.63 30.13
C ASN A 84 23.13 35.95 31.25
N ILE A 85 23.03 34.63 31.39
CA ILE A 85 23.85 33.85 32.32
C ILE A 85 25.34 33.92 31.95
N LYS A 86 25.67 33.91 30.66
CA LYS A 86 27.06 34.02 30.18
C LYS A 86 27.68 35.41 30.33
N ARG A 87 26.88 36.48 30.45
CA ARG A 87 27.38 37.87 30.59
C ARG A 87 27.61 38.29 32.04
N ASN A 88 27.01 37.59 33.00
CA ASN A 88 27.10 37.89 34.43
C ASN A 88 28.13 36.99 35.16
N LYS A 89 29.09 36.44 34.43
CA LYS A 89 30.19 35.61 34.92
C LYS A 89 31.49 36.15 34.35
#